data_AF-A0A4Q4NZD1-F1
#
_entry.id   AF-A0A4Q4NZD1-F1
#
_cell.length_a   1.000
_cell.length_b   1.000
_cell.length_c   1.000
_cell.angle_alpha   90.00
_cell.angle_beta   90.00
_cell.angle_gamma   90.00
#
_symmetry.space_group_name_H-M   'P 1'
#
loop_
_entity.id
_entity.type
_entity.pdbx_description
1 polymer ?
#
loop_
_entity_poly.entity_id
_entity_poly.type
_entity_poly.pdbx_seq_one_letter_code
_entity_poly.pdbx_strand_id
1 'polypeptide(L)'
;MRFSAFALLSLVSVAFAGNCGPQNGNAKCAANECCSQYGWCGTTVDHCDAKTCLHPFSGASSSCKPTQTTMKTSATKQATSPATTFPTAVPEIDVCGHAQGGVTCPGAGANGYFYRCCSSAGHCGPKNDIQDQALYCGDGCQAGYGKCDNQKAPAEPTAPKGTSGAGETCGPIVNKKCAAGLCCSGSNFCGTGEDFCGKANWCQSKWGKCN
;
A
#
# COMPACT_ATOMS: atom_id res chain seq x y z
N MET A 1 21.00 65.92 -29.44
CA MET A 1 19.90 65.11 -29.98
C MET A 1 20.16 63.65 -29.64
N ARG A 2 19.31 63.10 -28.77
CA ARG A 2 18.97 61.68 -28.54
C ARG A 2 20.10 60.63 -28.55
N PHE A 3 20.61 60.33 -27.35
CA PHE A 3 21.24 59.04 -27.04
C PHE A 3 20.13 58.02 -26.76
N SER A 4 19.92 57.06 -27.66
CA SER A 4 19.05 55.91 -27.41
C SER A 4 19.91 54.71 -27.03
N ALA A 5 19.98 54.45 -25.72
CA ALA A 5 20.58 53.24 -25.18
C ALA A 5 19.67 52.04 -25.49
N PHE A 6 20.21 51.04 -26.18
CA PHE A 6 19.55 49.74 -26.37
C PHE A 6 19.55 48.97 -25.05
N ALA A 7 18.38 48.88 -24.41
CA ALA A 7 18.16 48.01 -23.27
C ALA A 7 17.93 46.57 -23.76
N LEU A 8 18.97 45.74 -23.71
CA LEU A 8 18.87 44.29 -23.85
C LEU A 8 18.21 43.72 -22.58
N LEU A 9 16.89 43.49 -22.62
CA LEU A 9 16.20 42.65 -21.63
C LEU A 9 16.60 41.20 -21.86
N SER A 10 17.59 40.71 -21.11
CA SER A 10 17.87 39.29 -20.98
C SER A 10 16.73 38.62 -20.20
N LEU A 11 15.90 37.85 -20.91
CA LEU A 11 14.98 36.88 -20.32
C LEU A 11 15.82 35.75 -19.69
N VAL A 12 16.23 35.93 -18.43
CA VAL A 12 16.78 34.83 -17.64
C VAL A 12 15.60 33.98 -17.19
N SER A 13 15.30 32.92 -17.93
CA SER A 13 14.44 31.84 -17.46
C SER A 13 15.15 31.14 -16.31
N VAL A 14 14.90 31.59 -15.08
CA VAL A 14 15.32 30.85 -13.88
C VAL A 14 14.43 29.61 -13.81
N ALA A 15 14.95 28.48 -14.27
CA ALA A 15 14.39 27.18 -13.95
C ALA A 15 14.67 26.92 -12.47
N PHE A 16 13.74 27.36 -11.61
CA PHE A 16 13.71 26.87 -10.24
C PHE A 16 13.44 25.37 -10.33
N ALA A 17 14.44 24.55 -10.01
CA ALA A 17 14.24 23.14 -9.76
C ALA A 17 13.29 23.04 -8.56
N GLY A 18 11.99 22.95 -8.85
CA GLY A 18 10.96 22.81 -7.84
C GLY A 18 11.17 21.49 -7.12
N ASN A 19 10.89 21.48 -5.83
CA ASN A 19 10.71 20.21 -5.14
C ASN A 19 9.32 19.68 -5.54
N CYS A 20 9.24 18.44 -5.97
CA CYS A 20 7.99 17.77 -6.31
C CYS A 20 7.80 16.51 -5.46
N GLY A 21 6.62 15.92 -5.51
CA GLY A 21 6.32 14.72 -4.74
C GLY A 21 5.68 15.00 -3.38
N PRO A 22 5.38 13.92 -2.65
CA PRO A 22 4.50 13.94 -1.48
C PRO A 22 5.10 14.69 -0.28
N GLN A 23 6.43 14.70 -0.15
CA GLN A 23 7.14 15.45 0.90
C GLN A 23 7.08 16.97 0.67
N ASN A 24 6.69 17.40 -0.53
CA ASN A 24 6.67 18.80 -0.94
C ASN A 24 5.23 19.26 -1.21
N GLY A 25 4.29 18.82 -0.35
CA GLY A 25 2.88 19.19 -0.46
C GLY A 25 2.19 18.64 -1.71
N ASN A 26 2.63 17.48 -2.20
CA ASN A 26 2.16 16.89 -3.45
C ASN A 26 2.38 17.76 -4.70
N ALA A 27 3.38 18.66 -4.65
CA ALA A 27 3.75 19.50 -5.79
C ALA A 27 4.12 18.65 -7.00
N LYS A 28 3.77 19.14 -8.19
CA LYS A 28 4.08 18.49 -9.47
C LYS A 28 5.16 19.26 -10.20
N CYS A 29 6.03 18.52 -10.86
CA CYS A 29 7.07 19.11 -11.71
C CYS A 29 6.46 19.69 -12.99
N ALA A 30 7.22 20.53 -13.71
CA ALA A 30 6.76 21.13 -14.96
C ALA A 30 6.46 20.04 -16.02
N ALA A 31 5.70 20.37 -17.06
CA ALA A 31 5.15 19.40 -18.01
C ALA A 31 6.17 18.39 -18.57
N ASN A 32 7.42 18.81 -18.81
CA ASN A 32 8.47 17.97 -19.39
C ASN A 32 9.46 17.39 -18.36
N GLU A 33 9.26 17.64 -17.06
CA GLU A 33 10.17 17.23 -15.99
C GLU A 33 9.65 16.04 -15.21
N CYS A 34 10.56 15.16 -14.80
CA CYS A 34 10.28 14.02 -13.95
C CYS A 34 10.50 14.38 -12.48
N CYS A 35 9.67 13.81 -11.62
CA CYS A 35 9.89 13.83 -10.18
C CYS A 35 10.81 12.67 -9.83
N SER A 36 12.04 12.95 -9.40
CA SER A 36 12.92 11.89 -8.92
C SER A 36 12.38 11.25 -7.64
N GLN A 37 12.87 10.05 -7.30
CA GLN A 37 12.55 9.41 -6.00
C GLN A 37 12.91 10.27 -4.79
N TYR A 38 13.80 11.25 -4.96
CA TYR A 38 14.26 12.18 -3.93
C TYR A 38 13.44 13.48 -3.89
N GLY A 39 12.38 13.60 -4.70
CA GLY A 39 11.45 14.74 -4.66
C GLY A 39 11.97 15.98 -5.38
N TRP A 40 12.76 15.82 -6.44
CA TRP A 40 13.30 16.93 -7.24
C TRP A 40 12.81 16.86 -8.69
N CYS A 41 12.44 18.02 -9.26
CA CYS A 41 12.16 18.15 -10.70
C CYS A 41 13.45 18.05 -11.51
N GLY A 42 13.45 17.26 -12.59
CA GLY A 42 14.52 17.31 -13.58
C GLY A 42 14.24 16.48 -14.82
N THR A 43 15.07 16.63 -15.85
CA THR A 43 14.93 15.94 -17.15
C THR A 43 16.04 14.91 -17.41
N THR A 44 17.00 14.76 -16.50
CA THR A 44 18.09 13.80 -16.65
C THR A 44 17.62 12.37 -16.40
N VAL A 45 18.42 11.39 -16.82
CA VAL A 45 18.15 9.96 -16.58
C VAL A 45 17.91 9.67 -15.10
N ASP A 46 18.67 10.28 -14.18
CA ASP A 46 18.50 10.07 -12.73
C ASP A 46 17.15 10.57 -12.19
N HIS A 47 16.54 11.54 -12.86
CA HIS A 47 15.21 12.06 -12.50
C HIS A 47 14.09 11.28 -13.18
N CYS A 48 14.35 10.81 -14.40
CA CYS A 48 13.38 10.20 -15.29
C CYS A 48 13.50 8.68 -15.42
N ASP A 49 14.37 8.04 -14.64
CA ASP A 49 14.47 6.59 -14.63
C ASP A 49 13.11 6.00 -14.30
N ALA A 50 12.57 5.23 -15.24
CA ALA A 50 11.21 4.71 -15.19
C ALA A 50 10.97 3.79 -13.97
N LYS A 51 12.03 3.30 -13.31
CA LYS A 51 11.92 2.45 -12.12
C LYS A 51 11.79 3.26 -10.83
N THR A 52 12.29 4.49 -10.81
CA THR A 52 12.44 5.28 -9.58
C THR A 52 11.69 6.62 -9.62
N CYS A 53 11.33 7.12 -10.80
CA CYS A 53 10.63 8.38 -10.92
C CYS A 53 9.18 8.29 -10.36
N LEU A 54 8.75 9.34 -9.65
CA LEU A 54 7.43 9.42 -9.03
C LEU A 54 6.40 9.90 -10.06
N HIS A 55 5.88 8.97 -10.85
CA HIS A 55 4.95 9.25 -11.96
C HIS A 55 3.77 10.19 -11.61
N PRO A 56 3.04 10.02 -10.48
CA PRO A 56 1.89 10.90 -10.16
C PRO A 56 2.26 12.37 -9.95
N PHE A 57 3.53 12.65 -9.68
CA PHE A 57 4.06 13.98 -9.38
C PHE A 57 4.98 14.51 -10.47
N SER A 58 5.19 13.74 -11.54
CA SER A 58 5.94 14.15 -12.73
C SER A 58 5.05 14.93 -13.69
N GLY A 59 5.67 15.70 -14.58
CA GLY A 59 4.98 16.43 -15.64
C GLY A 59 4.25 15.51 -16.62
N ALA A 60 3.11 15.96 -17.13
CA ALA A 60 2.24 15.19 -18.03
C ALA A 60 2.90 14.77 -19.36
N SER A 61 3.99 15.42 -19.75
CA SER A 61 4.78 15.17 -20.97
C SER A 61 6.19 14.68 -20.66
N SER A 62 6.48 14.36 -19.39
CA SER A 62 7.80 13.90 -18.96
C SER A 62 8.07 12.47 -19.45
N SER A 63 9.36 12.11 -19.52
CA SER A 63 9.80 10.77 -19.87
C SER A 63 9.75 9.79 -18.69
N CYS A 64 9.23 10.22 -17.53
CA CYS A 64 8.87 9.33 -16.42
C CYS A 64 7.69 8.48 -16.87
N LYS A 65 8.01 7.47 -17.67
CA LYS A 65 7.05 6.52 -18.21
C LYS A 65 6.77 5.53 -17.09
N PRO A 66 5.51 5.14 -16.85
CA PRO A 66 5.26 4.09 -15.89
C PRO A 66 6.00 2.86 -16.41
N THR A 67 7.01 2.40 -15.68
CA THR A 67 7.39 1.00 -15.78
C THR A 67 6.12 0.28 -15.38
N GLN A 68 5.44 -0.30 -16.37
CA GLN A 68 4.57 -1.42 -16.09
C GLN A 68 5.49 -2.51 -15.53
N THR A 69 5.80 -2.41 -14.24
CA THR A 69 5.74 -3.59 -13.41
C THR A 69 4.26 -3.93 -13.43
N THR A 70 3.82 -4.57 -14.51
CA THR A 70 2.79 -5.58 -14.43
C THR A 70 3.36 -6.63 -13.47
N MET A 71 3.34 -6.32 -12.17
CA MET A 71 2.81 -7.31 -11.27
C MET A 71 1.50 -7.68 -11.92
N LYS A 72 1.43 -8.93 -12.35
CA LYS A 72 0.25 -9.56 -12.86
C LYS A 72 -0.71 -9.62 -11.67
N THR A 73 -1.24 -8.47 -11.28
CA THR A 73 -2.42 -8.36 -10.47
C THR A 73 -3.49 -8.91 -11.38
N SER A 74 -3.77 -10.20 -11.25
CA SER A 74 -5.04 -10.77 -11.65
C SER A 74 -6.11 -10.11 -10.77
N ALA A 75 -6.32 -8.80 -10.98
CA ALA A 75 -7.48 -8.08 -10.52
C ALA A 75 -8.60 -8.48 -11.47
N THR A 76 -9.10 -9.71 -11.31
CA THR A 76 -10.46 -10.00 -11.72
C THR A 76 -11.31 -9.03 -10.93
N LYS A 77 -11.97 -8.07 -11.59
CA LYS A 77 -13.09 -7.33 -11.00
C LYS A 77 -14.09 -8.37 -10.51
N GLN A 78 -13.98 -8.78 -9.26
CA GLN A 78 -14.90 -9.73 -8.68
C GLN A 78 -16.20 -8.97 -8.43
N ALA A 79 -17.18 -9.29 -9.27
CA ALA A 79 -18.55 -8.86 -9.12
C ALA A 79 -19.03 -9.23 -7.71
N THR A 80 -19.63 -8.25 -7.06
CA THR A 80 -20.42 -8.40 -5.83
C THR A 80 -21.52 -9.42 -6.12
N SER A 81 -21.39 -10.63 -5.59
CA SER A 81 -22.49 -11.59 -5.50
C SER A 81 -22.38 -12.40 -4.20
N PRO A 82 -23.49 -12.61 -3.46
CA PRO A 82 -23.47 -13.24 -2.15
C PRO A 82 -23.49 -14.76 -2.30
N ALA A 83 -22.31 -15.36 -2.33
CA ALA A 83 -22.09 -16.79 -2.05
C ALA A 83 -20.73 -16.93 -1.36
N THR A 84 -20.72 -17.65 -0.24
CA THR A 84 -19.63 -17.82 0.74
C THR A 84 -18.39 -18.53 0.18
N THR A 85 -17.69 -17.91 -0.76
CA THR A 85 -16.39 -18.40 -1.26
C THR A 85 -15.29 -17.54 -0.67
N PHE A 86 -14.51 -18.12 0.23
CA PHE A 86 -13.34 -17.45 0.81
C PHE A 86 -12.22 -17.32 -0.23
N PRO A 87 -11.45 -16.21 -0.22
CA PRO A 87 -10.20 -16.13 -0.93
C PRO A 87 -9.29 -17.34 -0.68
N THR A 88 -8.57 -17.78 -1.71
CA THR A 88 -7.63 -18.90 -1.61
C THR A 88 -6.29 -18.49 -0.97
N ALA A 89 -5.99 -17.19 -0.93
CA ALA A 89 -4.75 -16.63 -0.40
C ALA A 89 -4.98 -15.29 0.31
N VAL A 90 -4.03 -14.92 1.16
CA VAL A 90 -3.94 -13.62 1.82
C VAL A 90 -3.05 -12.71 0.96
N PRO A 91 -3.35 -11.41 0.83
CA PRO A 91 -2.49 -10.49 0.11
C PRO A 91 -1.05 -10.49 0.66
N GLU A 92 -0.07 -10.68 -0.22
CA GLU A 92 1.36 -10.50 0.09
C GLU A 92 1.74 -9.01 0.01
N ILE A 93 1.04 -8.20 0.79
CA ILE A 93 1.27 -6.75 0.88
C ILE A 93 1.22 -6.33 2.34
N ASP A 94 2.32 -5.77 2.81
CA ASP A 94 2.40 -5.20 4.15
C ASP A 94 2.59 -3.69 4.10
N VAL A 95 3.37 -3.19 3.14
CA VAL A 95 3.71 -1.78 3.03
C VAL A 95 2.77 -1.02 2.11
N CYS A 96 2.54 0.25 2.41
CA CYS A 96 1.69 1.14 1.65
C CYS A 96 2.07 2.60 1.84
N GLY A 97 1.45 3.46 1.05
CA GLY A 97 1.56 4.89 1.25
C GLY A 97 2.56 5.55 0.32
N HIS A 98 2.60 6.87 0.41
CA HIS A 98 3.43 7.70 -0.46
C HIS A 98 4.93 7.43 -0.26
N ALA A 99 5.34 7.03 0.95
CA ALA A 99 6.73 6.68 1.28
C ALA A 99 7.16 5.34 0.67
N GLN A 100 6.20 4.51 0.24
CA GLN A 100 6.42 3.16 -0.28
C GLN A 100 6.14 3.11 -1.79
N GLY A 101 6.53 4.15 -2.53
CA GLY A 101 6.31 4.23 -3.97
C GLY A 101 4.83 4.38 -4.38
N GLY A 102 3.98 4.80 -3.45
CA GLY A 102 2.55 5.00 -3.70
C GLY A 102 1.73 3.70 -3.74
N VAL A 103 2.24 2.63 -3.13
CA VAL A 103 1.54 1.36 -3.01
C VAL A 103 0.23 1.52 -2.21
N THR A 104 -0.85 0.92 -2.70
CA THR A 104 -2.18 1.00 -2.09
C THR A 104 -2.61 -0.33 -1.46
N CYS A 105 -3.28 -0.27 -0.32
CA CYS A 105 -3.84 -1.43 0.37
C CYS A 105 -5.08 -1.98 -0.37
N PRO A 106 -5.10 -3.27 -0.77
CA PRO A 106 -6.13 -3.80 -1.67
C PRO A 106 -7.46 -4.09 -0.99
N GLY A 107 -7.47 -4.28 0.34
CA GLY A 107 -8.59 -4.90 1.03
C GLY A 107 -8.69 -6.41 0.77
N ALA A 108 -9.13 -7.18 1.76
CA ALA A 108 -9.31 -8.63 1.67
C ALA A 108 -10.39 -9.15 2.62
N GLY A 109 -10.87 -10.35 2.35
CA GLY A 109 -11.92 -11.01 3.14
C GLY A 109 -13.28 -10.30 3.05
N ALA A 110 -14.11 -10.49 4.07
CA ALA A 110 -15.48 -10.01 4.09
C ALA A 110 -15.56 -8.49 3.84
N ASN A 111 -16.21 -8.09 2.74
CA ASN A 111 -16.32 -6.69 2.28
C ASN A 111 -14.97 -5.98 2.13
N GLY A 112 -13.89 -6.73 1.94
CA GLY A 112 -12.52 -6.23 1.90
C GLY A 112 -12.00 -5.70 3.23
N TYR A 113 -12.56 -6.08 4.38
CA TYR A 113 -12.24 -5.52 5.70
C TYR A 113 -10.77 -5.51 6.06
N PHE A 114 -10.11 -6.62 5.80
CA PHE A 114 -8.71 -6.77 6.17
C PHE A 114 -7.81 -6.06 5.16
N TYR A 115 -6.64 -5.58 5.56
CA TYR A 115 -5.67 -4.92 4.66
C TYR A 115 -6.28 -3.76 3.85
N ARG A 116 -7.23 -2.99 4.40
CA ARG A 116 -7.90 -1.91 3.66
C ARG A 116 -7.32 -0.53 3.93
N CYS A 117 -6.80 -0.32 5.13
CA CYS A 117 -6.33 0.97 5.60
C CYS A 117 -4.82 1.01 5.45
N CYS A 118 -4.30 2.16 5.03
CA CYS A 118 -2.87 2.42 5.03
C CYS A 118 -2.55 3.29 6.24
N SER A 119 -1.86 2.72 7.25
CA SER A 119 -1.55 3.44 8.48
C SER A 119 -0.61 4.62 8.24
N SER A 120 -0.49 5.50 9.24
CA SER A 120 0.52 6.57 9.25
C SER A 120 1.95 6.04 9.14
N ALA A 121 2.20 4.80 9.61
CA ALA A 121 3.47 4.11 9.49
C ALA A 121 3.68 3.44 8.12
N GLY A 122 2.69 3.49 7.22
CA GLY A 122 2.79 2.89 5.89
C GLY A 122 2.60 1.39 5.91
N HIS A 123 1.72 0.87 6.77
CA HIS A 123 1.36 -0.54 6.79
C HIS A 123 -0.12 -0.78 6.49
N CYS A 124 -0.42 -1.86 5.75
CA CYS A 124 -1.78 -2.29 5.46
C CYS A 124 -2.40 -3.05 6.62
N GLY A 125 -3.61 -2.65 7.01
CA GLY A 125 -4.39 -3.38 8.00
C GLY A 125 -5.85 -2.94 8.10
N PRO A 126 -6.58 -3.44 9.10
CA PRO A 126 -6.19 -4.50 10.04
C PRO A 126 -5.97 -5.84 9.32
N LYS A 127 -5.06 -6.71 9.79
CA LYS A 127 -4.76 -7.98 9.10
C LYS A 127 -5.68 -9.13 9.51
N ASN A 128 -6.26 -9.06 10.70
CA ASN A 128 -7.16 -10.08 11.27
C ASN A 128 -8.14 -9.42 12.25
N ASP A 129 -8.98 -10.21 12.92
CA ASP A 129 -10.05 -9.75 13.82
C ASP A 129 -9.56 -9.31 15.21
N ILE A 130 -8.28 -9.51 15.54
CA ILE A 130 -7.70 -9.13 16.83
C ILE A 130 -6.78 -7.91 16.75
N GLN A 131 -6.47 -7.45 15.55
CA GLN A 131 -5.80 -6.17 15.33
C GLN A 131 -6.85 -5.08 15.20
N ASP A 132 -6.85 -4.13 16.14
CA ASP A 132 -7.78 -3.00 16.10
C ASP A 132 -7.58 -2.21 14.80
N GLN A 133 -8.68 -1.95 14.09
CA GLN A 133 -8.68 -1.13 12.89
C GLN A 133 -8.13 0.26 13.17
N ALA A 134 -8.31 0.81 14.38
CA ALA A 134 -7.88 2.17 14.72
C ALA A 134 -6.36 2.35 14.55
N LEU A 135 -5.56 1.28 14.69
CA LEU A 135 -4.12 1.28 14.44
C LEU A 135 -3.76 1.57 12.97
N TYR A 136 -4.69 1.34 12.05
CA TYR A 136 -4.48 1.48 10.60
C TYR A 136 -5.36 2.54 9.97
N CYS A 137 -6.61 2.63 10.39
CA CYS A 137 -7.66 3.47 9.83
C CYS A 137 -7.87 4.76 10.62
N GLY A 138 -7.27 4.87 11.81
CA GLY A 138 -7.40 6.03 12.68
C GLY A 138 -6.61 7.25 12.18
N ASP A 139 -6.29 8.13 13.13
CA ASP A 139 -5.59 9.38 12.83
C ASP A 139 -4.26 9.13 12.11
N GLY A 140 -4.07 9.84 11.00
CA GLY A 140 -2.88 9.69 10.15
C GLY A 140 -2.95 8.54 9.14
N CYS A 141 -4.08 7.85 9.01
CA CYS A 141 -4.31 6.96 7.85
C CYS A 141 -4.05 7.73 6.53
N GLN A 142 -3.27 7.14 5.64
CA GLN A 142 -2.82 7.77 4.40
C GLN A 142 -3.91 7.68 3.32
N ALA A 143 -4.80 8.67 3.31
CA ALA A 143 -5.89 8.78 2.34
C ALA A 143 -5.37 8.72 0.89
N GLY A 144 -6.04 7.94 0.04
CA GLY A 144 -5.62 7.65 -1.34
C GLY A 144 -4.76 6.39 -1.47
N TYR A 145 -4.10 5.94 -0.39
CA TYR A 145 -3.37 4.68 -0.34
C TYR A 145 -4.08 3.59 0.47
N GLY A 146 -5.16 3.95 1.16
CA GLY A 146 -6.09 3.05 1.81
C GLY A 146 -7.44 3.71 2.05
N LYS A 147 -8.39 2.92 2.56
CA LYS A 147 -9.72 3.38 2.97
C LYS A 147 -9.67 3.84 4.41
N CYS A 148 -9.60 5.16 4.63
CA CYS A 148 -9.51 5.77 5.95
C CYS A 148 -10.90 6.04 6.54
N ASP A 149 -11.71 4.99 6.63
CA ASP A 149 -13.04 5.01 7.23
C ASP A 149 -13.15 3.95 8.33
N ASN A 150 -13.99 4.23 9.33
CA ASN A 150 -14.27 3.26 10.38
C ASN A 150 -15.37 2.31 9.90
N GLN A 151 -15.07 1.01 9.94
CA GLN A 151 -16.03 -0.04 9.61
C GLN A 151 -16.18 -1.03 10.75
N LYS A 152 -17.38 -1.58 10.93
CA LYS A 152 -17.58 -2.65 11.90
C LYS A 152 -16.81 -3.89 11.46
N ALA A 153 -16.03 -4.48 12.38
CA ALA A 153 -15.35 -5.75 12.14
C ALA A 153 -16.36 -6.83 11.67
N PRO A 154 -16.03 -7.59 10.61
CA PRO A 154 -16.83 -8.71 10.17
C PRO A 154 -17.00 -9.74 11.28
N ALA A 155 -18.17 -10.38 11.31
CA ALA A 155 -18.35 -11.55 12.15
C ALA A 155 -17.46 -12.70 11.66
N GLU A 156 -17.08 -13.57 12.57
CA GLU A 156 -16.37 -14.80 12.24
C GLU A 156 -17.19 -15.65 11.25
N PRO A 157 -16.55 -16.30 10.25
CA PRO A 157 -17.25 -17.17 9.35
C PRO A 157 -17.94 -18.33 10.08
N THR A 158 -19.20 -18.59 9.72
CA THR A 158 -19.97 -19.74 10.24
C THR A 158 -19.72 -21.03 9.48
N ALA A 159 -19.13 -20.94 8.27
CA ALA A 159 -18.79 -22.09 7.45
C ALA A 159 -17.68 -22.94 8.09
N PRO A 160 -17.67 -24.27 7.91
CA PRO A 160 -16.61 -25.14 8.40
C PRO A 160 -15.23 -24.65 7.98
N LYS A 161 -14.32 -24.60 8.94
CA LYS A 161 -12.95 -24.12 8.73
C LYS A 161 -12.14 -25.20 8.03
N GLY A 162 -11.39 -24.82 6.99
CA GLY A 162 -10.37 -25.69 6.40
C GLY A 162 -9.16 -25.85 7.33
N THR A 163 -8.22 -26.70 6.91
CA THR A 163 -6.93 -26.88 7.60
C THR A 163 -5.78 -26.46 6.68
N SER A 164 -4.75 -25.84 7.25
CA SER A 164 -3.54 -25.37 6.59
C SER A 164 -2.29 -25.94 7.25
N GLY A 165 -1.31 -26.35 6.45
CA GLY A 165 0.01 -26.79 6.87
C GLY A 165 0.96 -25.63 7.22
N ALA A 166 2.20 -25.95 7.56
CA ALA A 166 3.23 -24.95 7.84
C ALA A 166 3.56 -24.12 6.57
N GLY A 167 3.70 -22.80 6.73
CA GLY A 167 3.92 -21.86 5.64
C GLY A 167 2.67 -21.49 4.84
N GLU A 168 1.55 -22.18 5.04
CA GLU A 168 0.29 -21.86 4.38
C GLU A 168 -0.50 -20.77 5.12
N THR A 169 -1.46 -20.16 4.42
CA THR A 169 -2.29 -19.09 4.97
C THR A 169 -3.36 -19.61 5.91
N CYS A 170 -3.68 -18.84 6.95
CA CYS A 170 -4.70 -19.13 7.95
C CYS A 170 -5.55 -17.92 8.25
N GLY A 171 -6.50 -18.05 9.18
CA GLY A 171 -7.25 -16.91 9.68
C GLY A 171 -8.58 -16.66 8.97
N PRO A 172 -9.26 -15.56 9.33
CA PRO A 172 -10.63 -15.27 8.90
C PRO A 172 -10.75 -14.96 7.41
N ILE A 173 -9.67 -14.55 6.75
CA ILE A 173 -9.66 -14.21 5.32
C ILE A 173 -9.90 -15.45 4.47
N VAL A 174 -9.18 -16.54 4.75
CA VAL A 174 -9.22 -17.79 3.97
C VAL A 174 -10.09 -18.87 4.63
N ASN A 175 -10.61 -18.60 5.84
CA ASN A 175 -11.36 -19.53 6.68
C ASN A 175 -10.63 -20.87 6.92
N LYS A 176 -9.34 -20.81 7.26
CA LYS A 176 -8.53 -22.00 7.55
C LYS A 176 -7.82 -21.91 8.89
N LYS A 177 -7.84 -23.00 9.65
CA LYS A 177 -7.04 -23.23 10.85
C LYS A 177 -5.69 -23.84 10.49
N CYS A 178 -4.65 -23.56 11.26
CA CYS A 178 -3.42 -24.29 11.17
C CYS A 178 -3.57 -25.73 11.71
N ALA A 179 -2.81 -26.66 11.12
CA ALA A 179 -2.73 -28.03 11.58
C ALA A 179 -2.27 -28.12 13.04
N ALA A 180 -2.51 -29.27 13.67
CA ALA A 180 -2.20 -29.47 15.09
C ALA A 180 -0.74 -29.12 15.42
N GLY A 181 -0.54 -28.33 16.49
CA GLY A 181 0.77 -27.87 16.94
C GLY A 181 1.26 -26.58 16.28
N LEU A 182 0.63 -26.12 15.19
CA LEU A 182 0.98 -24.87 14.51
C LEU A 182 0.16 -23.68 15.03
N CYS A 183 0.78 -22.51 14.95
CA CYS A 183 0.23 -21.23 15.35
C CYS A 183 -0.18 -20.43 14.11
N CYS A 184 -1.28 -19.68 14.21
CA CYS A 184 -1.68 -18.75 13.17
C CYS A 184 -1.19 -17.35 13.54
N SER A 185 -0.16 -16.86 12.86
CA SER A 185 0.47 -15.56 13.17
C SER A 185 -0.48 -14.37 12.93
N GLY A 186 -0.10 -13.20 13.45
CA GLY A 186 -0.77 -11.93 13.16
C GLY A 186 -0.83 -11.57 11.67
N SER A 187 0.08 -12.13 10.87
CA SER A 187 0.14 -11.92 9.42
C SER A 187 -0.58 -13.01 8.61
N ASN A 188 -1.38 -13.87 9.26
CA ASN A 188 -2.19 -14.91 8.63
C ASN A 188 -1.38 -16.06 7.99
N PHE A 189 -0.25 -16.44 8.58
CA PHE A 189 0.53 -17.61 8.17
C PHE A 189 0.69 -18.62 9.31
N CYS A 190 0.66 -19.90 8.95
CA CYS A 190 0.89 -21.01 9.87
C CYS A 190 2.38 -21.26 10.10
N GLY A 191 2.77 -21.41 11.36
CA GLY A 191 4.15 -21.72 11.72
C GLY A 191 4.33 -22.07 13.18
N THR A 192 5.57 -21.99 13.67
CA THR A 192 5.95 -22.26 15.06
C THR A 192 6.93 -21.21 15.54
N GLY A 193 7.20 -21.17 16.84
CA GLY A 193 8.09 -20.17 17.44
C GLY A 193 7.38 -18.87 17.78
N GLU A 194 8.09 -17.97 18.47
CA GLU A 194 7.50 -16.78 19.10
C GLU A 194 6.89 -15.80 18.07
N ASP A 195 7.47 -15.71 16.88
CA ASP A 195 6.97 -14.85 15.80
C ASP A 195 5.58 -15.27 15.28
N PHE A 196 5.22 -16.54 15.45
CA PHE A 196 3.92 -17.07 15.06
C PHE A 196 2.97 -17.23 16.24
N CYS A 197 3.49 -17.68 17.38
CA CYS A 197 2.71 -18.13 18.52
C CYS A 197 2.53 -17.07 19.60
N GLY A 198 3.41 -16.06 19.63
CA GLY A 198 3.41 -15.04 20.68
C GLY A 198 2.22 -14.11 20.60
N LYS A 199 1.63 -13.80 21.76
CA LYS A 199 0.56 -12.80 21.88
C LYS A 199 0.98 -11.42 21.37
N ALA A 200 2.25 -11.04 21.58
CA ALA A 200 2.81 -9.77 21.09
C ALA A 200 2.81 -9.67 19.56
N ASN A 201 2.86 -10.82 18.87
CA ASN A 201 2.82 -10.91 17.41
C ASN A 201 1.40 -11.23 16.88
N TRP A 202 0.37 -10.94 17.69
CA TRP A 202 -1.04 -11.15 17.36
C TRP A 202 -1.34 -12.57 16.90
N CYS A 203 -0.84 -13.58 17.62
CA CYS A 203 -1.25 -14.96 17.36
C CYS A 203 -2.78 -15.11 17.49
N GLN A 204 -3.40 -15.75 16.49
CA GLN A 204 -4.84 -15.86 16.37
C GLN A 204 -5.34 -17.20 16.94
N SER A 205 -5.71 -17.23 18.23
CA SER A 205 -6.05 -18.46 18.97
C SER A 205 -7.28 -19.21 18.44
N LYS A 206 -8.15 -18.54 17.69
CA LYS A 206 -9.28 -19.18 16.98
C LYS A 206 -8.86 -19.95 15.73
N TRP A 207 -7.62 -19.76 15.27
CA TRP A 207 -7.09 -20.23 14.00
C TRP A 207 -5.81 -21.05 14.14
N GLY A 208 -5.21 -21.14 15.32
CA GLY A 208 -4.07 -22.00 15.62
C GLY A 208 -3.78 -22.05 17.12
N LYS A 209 -2.73 -22.75 17.52
CA LYS A 209 -2.20 -22.71 18.88
C LYS A 209 -1.56 -21.34 19.13
N CYS A 210 -1.70 -20.77 20.33
CA CYS A 210 -0.98 -19.57 20.76
C CYS A 210 -0.40 -19.79 22.16
N ASN A 211 0.65 -19.02 22.49
CA ASN A 211 1.31 -19.05 23.79
C ASN A 211 1.04 -17.77 24.59
#